data_AF-A0A1I4ISI6-F1
#
_entry.id   AF-A0A1I4ISI6-F1
#
_cell.length_a   1.000
_cell.length_b   1.000
_cell.length_c   1.000
_cell.angle_alpha   90.00
_cell.angle_beta   90.00
_cell.angle_gamma   90.00
#
_symmetry.space_group_name_H-M   'P 1'
#
loop_
_entity.id
_entity.type
_entity.pdbx_description
1 polymer ?
#
loop_
_entity_poly.entity_id
_entity_poly.type
_entity_poly.pdbx_seq_one_letter_code
_entity_poly.pdbx_strand_id
1 'polypeptide(L)'
;MYLQEVYAEATQRSYRFNAKLIGHFGPVEQIPMTEGQLDVEWLHLKEKLEARDQAWLKQFLNVLRPDPHPLFVIVPGEKEWWERASPGKQG
;
A
#
# COMPACT_ATOMS: atom_id res chain seq x y z
N MET A 1 9.14 -11.14 -5.49
CA MET A 1 8.22 -10.88 -4.36
C MET A 1 7.21 -9.78 -4.72
N TYR A 2 7.55 -8.48 -4.72
CA TYR A 2 6.57 -7.40 -5.00
C TYR A 2 5.83 -7.51 -6.34
N LEU A 3 6.55 -7.59 -7.46
CA LEU A 3 5.91 -7.66 -8.78
C LEU A 3 5.09 -8.95 -8.98
N GLN A 4 5.33 -10.00 -8.18
CA GLN A 4 4.51 -11.20 -8.19
C GLN A 4 3.15 -10.95 -7.52
N GLU A 5 3.13 -10.24 -6.38
CA GLU A 5 1.88 -9.83 -5.73
C GLU A 5 1.08 -8.87 -6.62
N VAL A 6 1.76 -7.92 -7.28
CA VAL A 6 1.12 -7.04 -8.28
C VAL A 6 0.53 -7.85 -9.44
N TYR A 7 1.25 -8.87 -9.92
CA TYR A 7 0.76 -9.75 -10.97
C TYR A 7 -0.46 -10.58 -10.52
N ALA A 8 -0.45 -11.10 -9.29
CA ALA A 8 -1.56 -11.84 -8.71
C ALA A 8 -2.82 -10.95 -8.62
N GLU A 9 -2.68 -9.74 -8.09
CA GLU A 9 -3.76 -8.76 -7.99
C GLU A 9 -4.29 -8.36 -9.38
N ALA A 10 -3.38 -8.09 -10.32
CA ALA A 10 -3.74 -7.77 -11.70
C ALA A 10 -4.54 -8.90 -12.34
N THR A 11 -4.11 -10.15 -12.16
CA THR A 11 -4.80 -11.34 -12.65
C THR A 11 -6.20 -11.45 -12.04
N GLN A 12 -6.34 -11.25 -10.73
CA GLN A 12 -7.63 -11.28 -10.04
C GLN A 12 -8.60 -10.22 -10.59
N ARG A 13 -8.09 -9.02 -10.92
CA ARG A 13 -8.88 -7.92 -11.50
C ARG A 13 -8.97 -7.97 -13.03
N SER A 14 -8.50 -9.04 -13.66
CA SER A 14 -8.49 -9.21 -15.13
C SER A 14 -7.69 -8.14 -15.89
N TYR A 15 -6.71 -7.49 -15.24
CA TYR A 15 -5.73 -6.64 -15.91
C TYR A 15 -4.70 -7.49 -16.66
N ARG A 16 -4.31 -7.03 -17.86
CA ARG A 16 -3.30 -7.70 -18.68
C ARG A 16 -1.88 -7.28 -18.27
N PHE A 17 -1.39 -7.88 -17.19
CA PHE A 17 0.00 -7.71 -16.75
C PHE A 17 0.91 -8.74 -17.44
N ASN A 18 2.01 -8.29 -18.05
CA ASN A 18 2.94 -9.18 -18.74
C ASN A 18 3.94 -9.81 -17.74
N ALA A 19 3.62 -10.99 -17.23
CA ALA A 19 4.48 -11.72 -16.30
C ALA A 19 5.89 -12.01 -16.82
N LYS A 20 6.12 -12.03 -18.16
CA LYS A 20 7.45 -12.25 -18.75
C LYS A 20 8.44 -11.13 -18.45
N LEU A 21 7.94 -9.94 -18.05
CA LEU A 21 8.79 -8.83 -17.64
C LEU A 21 9.25 -8.95 -16.18
N ILE A 22 8.70 -9.90 -15.42
CA ILE A 22 9.14 -10.16 -14.06
C ILE A 22 10.42 -11.00 -14.14
N GLY A 23 11.55 -10.37 -13.83
CA GLY A 23 12.85 -11.04 -13.77
C GLY A 23 12.98 -12.01 -12.58
N HIS A 24 14.11 -12.72 -12.54
CA HIS A 24 14.47 -13.55 -11.39
C HIS A 24 14.78 -12.67 -10.17
N PHE A 25 14.31 -13.09 -9.01
CA PHE A 25 14.54 -12.41 -7.73
C PHE A 25 15.42 -13.28 -6.84
N GLY A 26 16.47 -12.67 -6.29
CA GLY A 26 17.26 -13.23 -5.19
C GLY A 26 16.76 -12.71 -3.84
N PRO A 27 17.52 -12.94 -2.75
CA PRO A 27 17.29 -12.29 -1.47
C PRO A 27 17.24 -10.78 -1.65
N VAL A 28 16.26 -10.13 -1.05
CA VAL A 28 16.10 -8.67 -1.07
C VAL A 28 16.17 -8.18 0.37
N GLU A 29 16.89 -7.09 0.59
CA GLU A 29 16.92 -6.42 1.89
C GLU A 29 15.55 -5.81 2.18
N GLN A 30 15.08 -5.97 3.42
CA GLN A 30 13.82 -5.36 3.84
C GLN A 30 13.99 -3.86 3.99
N ILE A 31 12.94 -3.12 3.65
CA ILE A 31 12.89 -1.68 3.68
C ILE A 31 12.26 -1.28 5.02
N PRO A 32 12.96 -0.54 5.90
CA PRO A 32 12.34 -0.02 7.11
C PRO A 32 11.23 0.98 6.75
N MET A 33 10.11 0.88 7.45
CA MET A 33 8.99 1.79 7.32
C MET A 33 8.47 2.11 8.72
N THR A 34 8.27 3.38 9.02
CA THR A 34 7.79 3.78 10.34
C THR A 34 6.32 3.41 10.52
N GLU A 35 5.89 3.18 11.77
CA GLU A 35 4.47 3.01 12.11
C GLU A 35 3.64 4.21 11.63
N GLY A 36 4.15 5.43 11.81
CA GLY A 36 3.48 6.65 11.33
C GLY A 36 3.35 6.70 9.81
N GLN A 37 4.33 6.21 9.06
CA GLN A 37 4.23 6.13 7.60
C GLN A 37 3.19 5.08 7.18
N LEU A 38 3.11 3.94 7.87
CA LEU A 38 2.10 2.92 7.57
C LEU A 38 0.68 3.44 7.76
N ASP A 39 0.47 4.24 8.82
CA ASP A 39 -0.82 4.89 9.06
C ASP A 39 -1.18 5.90 7.96
N VAL A 40 -0.20 6.67 7.48
CA VAL A 40 -0.38 7.63 6.38
C VAL A 40 -0.76 6.91 5.08
N GLU A 41 -0.03 5.84 4.70
CA GLU A 41 -0.34 5.06 3.51
C GLU A 41 -1.73 4.41 3.60
N TRP A 42 -2.11 3.94 4.78
CA TRP A 42 -3.43 3.36 5.00
C TRP A 42 -4.55 4.39 4.84
N LEU A 43 -4.38 5.59 5.38
CA LEU A 43 -5.31 6.69 5.18
C LEU A 43 -5.43 7.06 3.70
N HIS A 44 -4.30 7.26 3.02
CA HIS A 44 -4.27 7.58 1.59
C HIS A 44 -4.96 6.51 0.73
N LEU A 45 -4.78 5.23 1.07
CA LEU A 45 -5.47 4.15 0.37
C LEU A 45 -6.99 4.28 0.56
N LYS A 46 -7.47 4.39 1.80
CA LYS A 46 -8.91 4.53 2.08
C LYS A 46 -9.54 5.72 1.37
N GLU A 47 -8.90 6.88 1.37
CA GLU A 47 -9.36 8.08 0.65
C GLU A 47 -9.46 7.84 -0.86
N LYS A 48 -8.44 7.19 -1.47
CA LYS A 48 -8.47 6.83 -2.89
C LYS A 48 -9.60 5.85 -3.20
N LEU A 49 -9.88 4.91 -2.30
CA LEU A 49 -10.96 3.93 -2.47
C LEU A 49 -12.34 4.55 -2.30
N GLU A 50 -12.51 5.47 -1.35
CA GLU A 50 -13.76 6.19 -1.18
C GLU A 50 -14.17 6.92 -2.47
N ALA A 51 -13.20 7.50 -3.17
CA ALA A 51 -13.43 8.21 -4.44
C ALA A 51 -13.60 7.29 -5.66
N ARG A 52 -12.94 6.12 -5.69
CA ARG A 52 -12.81 5.30 -6.90
C ARG A 52 -13.54 3.96 -6.85
N ASP A 53 -13.68 3.37 -5.67
CA ASP A 53 -14.24 2.03 -5.47
C ASP A 53 -14.73 1.83 -4.03
N GLN A 54 -15.92 2.35 -3.73
CA GLN A 54 -16.53 2.22 -2.41
C GLN A 54 -16.89 0.77 -2.05
N ALA A 55 -17.16 -0.08 -3.06
CA ALA A 55 -17.44 -1.49 -2.82
C ALA A 55 -16.19 -2.21 -2.29
N TRP A 56 -15.02 -1.87 -2.82
CA TRP A 56 -13.76 -2.40 -2.31
C TRP A 56 -13.43 -1.85 -0.91
N LEU A 57 -13.64 -0.54 -0.66
CA LEU A 57 -13.44 0.05 0.67
C LEU A 57 -14.24 -0.66 1.78
N LYS A 58 -15.48 -1.08 1.49
CA LYS A 58 -16.34 -1.78 2.46
C LYS A 58 -15.73 -3.07 3.01
N GLN A 59 -14.81 -3.71 2.29
CA GLN A 59 -14.13 -4.93 2.73
C GLN A 59 -13.16 -4.67 3.89
N PHE A 60 -12.77 -3.41 4.11
CA PHE A 60 -11.75 -3.02 5.08
C PHE A 60 -12.29 -2.23 6.28
N LEU A 61 -13.61 -2.14 6.45
CA LEU A 61 -14.21 -1.32 7.51
C LEU A 61 -13.77 -1.72 8.93
N ASN A 62 -13.43 -3.00 9.12
CA ASN A 62 -12.99 -3.54 10.40
C ASN A 62 -11.46 -3.63 10.53
N VAL A 63 -10.71 -3.14 9.53
CA VAL A 63 -9.25 -3.16 9.52
C VAL A 63 -8.73 -1.85 10.08
N LEU A 64 -8.21 -1.91 11.32
CA LEU A 64 -7.64 -0.74 11.98
C LEU A 64 -6.34 -0.29 11.30
N ARG A 65 -5.43 -1.24 11.06
CA ARG A 65 -4.14 -1.05 10.40
C ARG A 65 -3.84 -2.29 9.54
N PRO A 66 -3.37 -2.13 8.30
CA PRO A 66 -3.06 -3.25 7.42
C PRO A 66 -1.70 -3.86 7.77
N ASP A 67 -1.55 -5.15 7.47
CA ASP A 67 -0.23 -5.77 7.43
C ASP A 67 0.52 -5.27 6.18
N PRO A 68 1.80 -4.86 6.30
CA PRO A 68 2.57 -4.41 5.16
C PRO A 68 3.02 -5.59 4.30
N HIS A 69 3.41 -5.32 3.05
CA HIS A 69 4.06 -6.33 2.23
C HIS A 69 5.36 -6.83 2.90
N PRO A 70 5.75 -8.12 2.79
CA PRO A 70 6.97 -8.68 3.39
C PRO A 70 8.31 -8.05 2.98
N LEU A 71 8.28 -7.03 2.11
CA LEU A 71 9.45 -6.22 1.80
C LEU A 71 9.67 -5.13 2.84
N PHE A 72 8.68 -4.83 3.67
CA PHE A 72 8.77 -3.80 4.69
C PHE A 72 8.92 -4.44 6.06
N VAL A 73 9.78 -3.84 6.86
CA VAL A 73 9.87 -4.09 8.30
C VAL A 73 9.41 -2.85 9.04
N ILE A 74 8.38 -3.00 9.88
CA ILE A 74 7.83 -1.87 10.63
C ILE A 74 8.73 -1.55 11.80
N VAL A 75 9.12 -0.28 11.90
CA VAL A 75 9.92 0.25 12.99
C VAL A 75 9.15 1.36 13.72
N PRO A 76 9.32 1.53 15.04
CA PRO A 76 8.74 2.66 15.76
C PRO A 76 9.20 4.00 15.17
N GLY A 77 8.28 4.94 14.96
CA GLY A 77 8.60 6.26 14.45
C GLY A 77 7.40 7.03 13.92
N GLU A 78 7.55 8.34 13.80
CA GLU A 78 6.56 9.21 13.17
C GLU A 78 6.56 9.03 11.65
N LYS A 79 5.56 9.61 10.97
CA LYS A 79 5.56 9.69 9.51
C LYS A 79 6.79 10.42 8.99
N GLU A 80 7.13 10.16 7.74
CA GLU A 80 8.30 10.79 7.12
C GLU A 80 8.13 12.32 7.01
N TRP A 81 9.24 13.06 7.13
CA TRP A 81 9.20 14.53 7.23
C TRP A 81 8.68 15.23 5.96
N TRP A 82 8.75 14.54 4.81
CA TRP A 82 8.21 15.04 3.55
C TRP A 82 6.70 14.81 3.40
N GLU A 83 6.07 14.07 4.31
CA GLU A 83 4.64 13.88 4.28
C GLU A 83 3.92 15.21 4.49
N ARG A 84 3.09 15.56 3.51
CA ARG A 84 2.32 16.81 3.57
C ARG A 84 1.56 16.85 4.89
N ALA A 85 1.67 17.95 5.62
CA ALA A 85 0.62 18.29 6.57
C ALA A 85 -0.67 18.33 5.74
N SER A 86 -1.67 17.53 6.12
CA SER A 86 -2.90 17.34 5.36
C SER A 86 -3.34 18.65 4.69
N PRO A 87 -3.68 18.68 3.39
CA PRO A 87 -4.28 19.87 2.84
C PRO A 87 -5.56 20.10 3.64
N GLY A 88 -5.56 21.11 4.51
CA GLY A 88 -6.75 21.54 5.20
C GLY A 88 -7.85 21.72 4.15
N LYS A 89 -9.04 21.19 4.43
CA LYS A 89 -10.23 21.46 3.64
C LYS A 89 -10.28 22.97 3.36
N GLN A 90 -9.99 23.37 2.12
CA GLN A 90 -10.41 24.69 1.65
C GLN A 90 -11.90 24.53 1.39
N GLY A 91 -12.69 25.18 2.24
CA GLY A 91 -14.15 25.27 2.10
C GLY A 91 -14.56 26.13 0.93
#